data_AF-A0A1I1INA2-F1
#
_entry.id   AF-A0A1I1INA2-F1
#
_cell.length_a   1.000
_cell.length_b   1.000
_cell.length_c   1.000
_cell.angle_alpha   90.00
_cell.angle_beta   90.00
_cell.angle_gamma   90.00
#
_symmetry.space_group_name_H-M   'P 1'
#
loop_
_entity.id
_entity.type
_entity.pdbx_description
1 polymer ?
#
loop_
_entity_poly.entity_id
_entity_poly.type
_entity_poly.pdbx_seq_one_letter_code
_entity_poly.pdbx_strand_id
1 'polypeptide(L)' 'MTKKKLYVFSLAATIASTFIPAVGVEDNEFRHLYGFPAQVFGYYETGHFSFEWLGFIFNFFVLYFVANIGSKLFLSLMK' A
#
# COMPACT_ATOMS: atom_id res chain seq x y z
N MET A 1 8.60 12.65 -14.09
CA MET A 1 9.28 11.41 -13.65
C MET A 1 9.24 10.39 -14.79
N THR A 2 10.27 9.56 -15.00
CA THR A 2 10.23 8.49 -16.03
C THR A 2 9.35 7.33 -15.55
N LYS A 3 8.77 6.56 -16.48
CA LYS A 3 7.91 5.39 -16.13
C LYS A 3 8.63 4.40 -15.20
N LYS A 4 9.89 4.09 -15.47
CA LYS A 4 10.71 3.19 -14.64
C LYS A 4 10.86 3.71 -13.20
N LYS A 5 11.15 5.00 -13.02
CA LYS A 5 11.28 5.61 -11.69
C LYS A 5 9.95 5.59 -10.93
N LEU A 6 8.84 5.84 -11.63
CA LEU A 6 7.50 5.76 -11.06
C LEU A 6 7.17 4.35 -10.57
N TYR A 7 7.45 3.31 -11.36
CA TYR A 7 7.23 1.93 -10.93
C TYR A 7 8.05 1.54 -9.70
N VAL A 8 9.35 1.84 -9.70
CA VAL A 8 10.24 1.54 -8.57
C VAL A 8 9.79 2.27 -7.30
N PHE A 9 9.45 3.55 -7.42
CA PHE A 9 8.93 4.33 -6.30
C PHE A 9 7.62 3.73 -5.76
N SER A 10 6.70 3.36 -6.65
CA SER A 10 5.40 2.80 -6.26
C SER A 10 5.57 1.46 -5.55
N LEU A 11 6.48 0.62 -6.03
CA LEU A 11 6.81 -0.66 -5.38
C LEU A 11 7.39 -0.44 -3.98
N ALA A 12 8.38 0.45 -3.85
CA ALA A 12 8.98 0.78 -2.56
C ALA A 12 7.94 1.35 -1.57
N ALA A 13 7.07 2.25 -2.05
CA ALA A 13 5.99 2.81 -1.26
C ALA A 13 4.98 1.74 -0.83
N THR A 14 4.69 0.75 -1.69
CA THR A 14 3.79 -0.37 -1.36
C THR A 14 4.39 -1.25 -0.28
N ILE A 15 5.68 -1.58 -0.39
CA ILE A 15 6.39 -2.35 0.64
C ILE A 15 6.38 -1.58 1.96
N ALA A 16 6.62 -0.28 1.95
CA ALA A 16 6.55 0.53 3.16
C ALA A 16 5.12 0.60 3.74
N SER A 17 4.09 0.77 2.91
CA SER A 17 2.70 0.88 3.37
C SER A 17 2.13 -0.42 3.90
N THR A 18 2.74 -1.55 3.53
CA THR A 18 2.42 -2.88 4.03
C THR A 18 2.55 -2.92 5.56
N PHE A 19 3.51 -2.21 6.16
CA PHE A 19 3.73 -2.19 7.61
C PHE A 19 2.89 -1.17 8.40
N ILE A 20 1.99 -0.45 7.73
CA ILE A 20 1.09 0.50 8.40
C ILE A 20 -0.06 -0.28 9.05
N PRO A 21 -0.34 -0.12 10.35
CA PRO A 21 -1.51 -0.74 10.98
C PRO A 21 -2.78 -0.35 10.23
N ALA A 22 -3.58 -1.34 9.85
CA ALA A 22 -4.83 -1.12 9.16
C ALA A 22 -5.83 -0.49 10.13
N VAL A 23 -6.28 0.74 9.82
CA VAL A 23 -7.22 1.48 10.67
C VAL A 23 -8.65 1.19 10.19
N GLY A 24 -9.54 0.86 11.13
CA GLY A 24 -10.98 0.70 10.86
C GLY A 24 -11.40 -0.66 10.33
N VAL A 25 -10.50 -1.65 10.31
CA VAL A 25 -10.84 -3.06 10.04
C VAL A 25 -10.85 -3.80 11.38
N GLU A 26 -12.04 -4.06 11.91
CA GLU A 26 -12.21 -5.01 13.00
C GLU A 26 -12.41 -6.39 12.38
N ASP A 27 -11.45 -7.27 12.62
CA ASP A 27 -11.58 -8.69 12.30
C ASP A 27 -11.38 -9.47 13.60
N ASN A 28 -12.39 -10.27 13.97
CA ASN A 28 -12.37 -11.04 15.21
C ASN A 28 -11.36 -12.20 15.15
N GLU A 29 -10.85 -12.55 13.97
CA GLU A 29 -9.87 -13.64 13.79
C GLU A 29 -8.42 -13.17 13.95
N PHE A 30 -8.13 -11.90 13.65
CA PHE A 30 -6.78 -11.37 13.67
C PHE A 30 -6.55 -10.45 14.86
N ARG A 31 -5.43 -10.67 15.56
CA ARG A 31 -4.99 -9.77 16.63
C ARG A 31 -4.57 -8.40 16.09
N HIS A 32 -3.88 -8.38 14.95
CA HIS A 32 -3.45 -7.14 14.31
C HIS A 32 -3.50 -7.28 12.80
N LEU A 33 -4.00 -6.23 12.14
CA LEU A 33 -4.06 -6.11 10.69
C LEU A 33 -3.15 -4.98 10.22
N TYR A 34 -2.51 -5.18 9.07
CA TYR A 34 -1.58 -4.23 8.49
C TYR A 34 -1.77 -4.15 6.98
N GLY A 35 -1.38 -3.00 6.44
CA GLY A 35 -1.53 -2.64 5.05
C GLY A 35 -2.44 -1.44 4.88
N PHE A 36 -2.05 -0.54 3.99
CA PHE A 36 -2.86 0.59 3.57
C PHE A 36 -2.61 0.90 2.09
N PRO A 37 -3.65 1.25 1.30
CA PRO A 37 -5.08 1.40 1.67
C PRO A 37 -5.86 0.09 1.87
N ALA A 38 -5.42 -1.03 1.29
CA ALA A 38 -5.98 -2.35 1.55
C ALA A 38 -5.07 -3.14 2.50
N GLN A 39 -5.67 -4.07 3.24
CA GLN A 39 -4.97 -5.04 4.09
C GLN A 39 -4.00 -5.88 3.25
N VAL A 40 -2.81 -6.11 3.79
CA VAL A 40 -1.76 -6.92 3.16
C VAL A 40 -1.33 -8.08 4.05
N PHE A 41 -1.30 -7.90 5.36
CA PHE A 41 -1.05 -9.02 6.27
C PHE A 41 -1.85 -8.91 7.56
N GLY A 42 -2.20 -10.07 8.11
CA GLY A 42 -2.85 -10.21 9.40
C GLY A 42 -2.04 -11.14 10.30
N TYR A 43 -1.97 -10.81 11.58
CA TYR A 43 -1.35 -11.64 12.61
C TYR A 43 -2.44 -12.28 13.47
N TYR A 44 -2.48 -13.61 13.50
CA TYR A 44 -3.42 -14.38 14.31
C TYR A 44 -2.98 -14.41 15.78
N GLU A 45 -3.94 -14.58 16.68
CA GLU A 45 -3.70 -14.80 18.11
C GLU A 45 -2.72 -15.95 18.40
N THR A 46 -2.74 -16.97 17.55
CA THR A 46 -1.91 -18.19 17.62
C THR A 46 -0.48 -18.00 17.12
N GLY A 47 -0.13 -16.81 16.62
CA GLY A 47 1.22 -16.45 16.21
C GLY A 47 1.53 -16.67 14.73
N HIS A 48 0.57 -17.13 13.94
CA HIS A 48 0.68 -17.26 12.48
C HIS A 48 0.42 -15.92 11.78
N PHE A 49 0.96 -15.76 10.56
CA PHE A 49 0.64 -14.62 9.70
C PHE A 49 -0.04 -15.09 8.41
N SER A 50 -1.02 -14.31 7.94
CA SER A 50 -1.60 -14.44 6.60
C SER A 50 -1.10 -13.30 5.72
N PHE A 51 -0.85 -13.57 4.43
CA PHE A 51 -0.48 -12.57 3.44
C PHE A 51 -1.53 -12.51 2.32
N GLU A 52 -2.11 -11.33 2.14
CA GLU A 52 -3.16 -11.04 1.17
C GLU A 52 -2.57 -10.46 -0.12
N TRP A 53 -2.29 -11.35 -1.08
CA TRP A 53 -1.71 -10.98 -2.37
C TRP A 53 -2.53 -9.94 -3.14
N LEU A 54 -3.85 -10.06 -3.10
CA LEU A 54 -4.76 -9.13 -3.78
C LEU A 54 -4.64 -7.71 -3.20
N GLY A 55 -4.55 -7.59 -1.88
CA GLY A 55 -4.36 -6.31 -1.21
C GLY A 55 -3.02 -5.67 -1.55
N PHE A 56 -1.94 -6.47 -1.59
CA PHE A 56 -0.62 -5.98 -2.01
C PHE A 56 -0.63 -5.43 -3.45
N ILE A 57 -1.20 -6.20 -4.39
CA ILE A 57 -1.30 -5.80 -5.79
C ILE A 57 -2.18 -4.54 -5.93
N PHE A 58 -3.31 -4.48 -5.23
CA PHE A 58 -4.18 -3.31 -5.22
C PHE A 58 -3.44 -2.06 -4.73
N ASN A 59 -2.75 -2.16 -3.59
CA ASN A 59 -1.97 -1.06 -3.01
C ASN A 59 -0.93 -0.52 -3.99
N PHE A 60 -0.24 -1.42 -4.73
CA PHE A 60 0.69 -1.01 -5.77
C PHE A 60 0.05 -0.16 -6.85
N PHE A 61 -1.10 -0.59 -7.39
CA PHE A 61 -1.79 0.18 -8.42
C PHE A 61 -2.30 1.52 -7.90
N VAL A 62 -2.84 1.57 -6.69
CA VAL A 62 -3.31 2.82 -6.07
C VAL A 62 -2.14 3.79 -5.88
N LEU A 63 -1.05 3.36 -5.26
CA LEU A 63 0.11 4.21 -5.02
C LEU A 63 0.77 4.66 -6.34
N TYR A 64 0.82 3.79 -7.35
CA TYR A 64 1.26 4.16 -8.68
C TYR A 64 0.39 5.24 -9.31
N PHE A 65 -0.94 5.09 -9.22
CA PHE A 65 -1.88 6.06 -9.76
C PHE A 65 -1.78 7.42 -9.06
N VAL A 66 -1.70 7.42 -7.72
CA VAL A 66 -1.52 8.62 -6.91
C VAL A 66 -0.20 9.31 -7.24
N ALA A 67 0.91 8.58 -7.30
CA ALA A 67 2.22 9.13 -7.64
C ALA A 67 2.26 9.69 -9.07
N ASN A 68 1.57 9.03 -10.02
CA ASN A 68 1.45 9.49 -11.40
C ASN A 68 0.68 10.82 -11.46
N ILE A 69 -0.49 10.90 -10.83
CA ILE A 69 -1.30 12.13 -10.78
C ILE A 69 -0.56 13.25 -10.06
N GLY A 70 -0.02 12.98 -8.86
CA GLY A 70 0.73 13.94 -8.07
C GLY A 70 1.91 14.53 -8.84
N SER A 71 2.63 13.69 -9.59
CA SER A 71 3.75 14.18 -10.42
C SER A 71 3.30 15.12 -11.54
N LYS A 72 2.13 14.90 -12.14
CA LYS A 72 1.57 15.77 -13.17
C LYS A 72 1.06 17.08 -12.59
N LEU A 73 0.36 17.02 -11.46
CA LEU A 73 -0.12 18.20 -10.74
C LEU A 73 1.03 19.10 -10.29
N PHE A 74 2.08 18.50 -9.70
CA PHE A 74 3.27 19.22 -9.27
C PHE A 74 3.95 19.96 -10.44
N LEU A 75 4.09 19.30 -11.59
CA LEU A 75 4.61 19.93 -12.81
C LEU A 75 3.72 21.06 -13.32
N SER A 76 2.39 20.94 -13.16
CA SER A 76 1.45 21.99 -13.56
C SER A 76 1.51 23.22 -12.65
N LEU A 77 1.79 23.04 -11.36
CA LEU A 77 1.89 24.14 -10.38
C LEU A 77 3.20 24.92 -10.49
N MET A 78 4.26 24.28 -10.98
CA MET A 78 5.56 24.93 -11.21
C MET A 78 5.66 25.64 -12.56
N LYS A 79 4.58 25.64 -13.34
CA LYS A 79 4.52 26.24 -14.68
C LYS A 79 3.86 27.60 -14.59
#